data_AF-A0A2V9XM22-F1
#
_entry.id   AF-A0A2V9XM22-F1
#
_cell.length_a   1.000
_cell.length_b   1.000
_cell.length_c   1.000
_cell.angle_alpha   90.00
_cell.angle_beta   90.00
_cell.angle_gamma   90.00
#
_symmetry.space_group_name_H-M   'P 1'
#
loop_
_entity.id
_entity.type
_entity.pdbx_description
1 polymer ?
#
loop_
_entity_poly.entity_id
_entity_poly.type
_entity_poly.pdbx_seq_one_letter_code
_entity_poly.pdbx_strand_id
1 'polypeptide(L)'
;MTESLDQRVAERQRAEAELKALNETLEQRVTRRTRELKRSNEDLEQFAYVASHDLQEPLRMVTSYMQLLRQRYKGKLDNDAEEFIGFALDGSERMQRLIVDLLTYSRVGTKAKALVPTELNDVLERSLRNLTVAIQDSGAKINSAQLPTVPGDGVQLMQLF
;
A
#
# COMPACT_ATOMS: atom_id res chain seq x y z
N MET A 1 -28.15 42.17 -45.98
CA MET A 1 -27.46 42.35 -44.68
C MET A 1 -28.11 41.51 -43.58
N THR A 2 -29.44 41.39 -43.54
CA THR A 2 -30.21 40.54 -42.61
C THR A 2 -29.98 39.03 -42.79
N GLU A 3 -29.90 38.54 -44.02
CA GLU A 3 -29.67 37.11 -44.35
C GLU A 3 -28.37 36.54 -43.74
N SER A 4 -27.35 37.38 -43.58
CA SER A 4 -26.06 37.02 -42.97
C SER A 4 -26.14 36.97 -41.43
N LEU A 5 -27.04 37.74 -40.82
CA LEU A 5 -27.22 37.74 -39.37
C LEU A 5 -27.98 36.49 -38.92
N ASP A 6 -29.03 36.12 -39.65
CA ASP A 6 -29.85 34.94 -39.37
C ASP A 6 -29.05 33.64 -39.53
N GLN A 7 -28.18 33.55 -40.56
CA GLN A 7 -27.23 32.44 -40.69
C GLN A 7 -26.28 32.34 -39.49
N ARG A 8 -25.71 33.46 -39.03
CA ARG A 8 -24.79 33.47 -37.87
C ARG A 8 -25.49 33.11 -36.56
N VAL A 9 -26.75 33.51 -36.38
CA VAL A 9 -27.56 33.11 -35.22
C VAL A 9 -27.85 31.60 -35.26
N ALA A 10 -28.23 31.06 -36.43
CA ALA A 10 -28.49 29.63 -36.59
C ALA A 10 -27.22 28.78 -36.38
N GLU A 11 -26.06 29.21 -36.90
CA GLU A 11 -24.77 28.53 -36.68
C GLU A 11 -24.39 28.53 -35.20
N ARG A 12 -24.54 29.67 -34.51
CA ARG A 12 -24.25 29.77 -33.08
C ARG A 12 -25.17 28.87 -32.25
N GLN A 13 -26.46 28.84 -32.54
CA GLN A 13 -27.42 27.99 -31.84
C GLN A 13 -27.11 26.50 -32.04
N ARG A 14 -26.68 26.09 -33.24
CA ARG A 14 -26.23 24.72 -33.52
C ARG A 14 -24.98 24.37 -32.73
N ALA A 15 -23.98 25.25 -32.73
CA ALA A 15 -22.75 25.05 -31.97
C ALA A 15 -23.01 24.98 -30.45
N GLU A 16 -23.90 25.81 -29.92
CA GLU A 16 -24.32 25.78 -28.51
C GLU A 16 -25.06 24.48 -28.16
N ALA A 17 -25.94 24.00 -29.05
CA ALA A 17 -26.63 22.72 -28.86
C ALA A 17 -25.67 21.53 -28.90
N GLU A 18 -24.70 21.55 -29.82
CA GLU A 18 -23.67 20.51 -29.92
C GLU A 18 -22.73 20.49 -28.71
N LEU A 19 -22.29 21.66 -28.23
CA LEU A 19 -21.51 21.79 -26.99
C LEU A 19 -22.28 21.26 -25.78
N LYS A 20 -23.57 21.55 -25.69
CA LYS A 20 -24.42 21.05 -24.60
C LYS A 20 -24.53 19.52 -24.64
N ALA A 21 -24.82 18.94 -25.81
CA ALA A 21 -24.90 17.50 -25.98
C ALA A 21 -23.55 16.80 -25.67
N LEU A 22 -22.44 17.42 -26.05
CA LEU A 22 -21.11 16.93 -25.73
C LEU A 22 -20.83 16.96 -24.23
N ASN A 23 -21.15 18.07 -23.55
CA ASN A 23 -21.00 18.18 -22.10
C ASN A 23 -21.84 17.14 -21.35
N GLU A 24 -23.11 16.97 -21.72
CA GLU A 24 -23.98 15.94 -21.12
C GLU A 24 -23.39 14.53 -21.32
N THR A 25 -22.85 14.24 -22.49
CA THR A 25 -22.18 12.96 -22.77
C THR A 25 -20.92 12.77 -21.93
N LEU A 26 -20.12 13.83 -21.76
CA LEU A 26 -18.91 13.81 -20.92
C LEU A 26 -19.27 13.60 -19.45
N GLU A 27 -20.27 14.30 -18.94
CA GLU A 27 -20.77 14.14 -17.56
C GLU A 27 -21.28 12.72 -17.30
N GLN A 28 -22.02 12.13 -18.24
CA GLN A 28 -22.46 10.74 -18.14
C GLN A 28 -21.28 9.78 -18.12
N ARG A 29 -20.26 10.00 -18.96
CA ARG A 29 -19.03 9.17 -18.98
C ARG A 29 -18.25 9.29 -17.69
N VAL A 30 -18.08 10.50 -17.17
CA VAL A 30 -17.40 10.75 -15.89
C VAL A 30 -18.17 10.07 -14.76
N THR A 31 -19.48 10.23 -14.70
CA THR A 31 -20.33 9.60 -13.67
C THR A 31 -20.22 8.08 -13.72
N ARG A 32 -20.28 7.50 -14.93
CA ARG A 32 -20.15 6.04 -15.11
C ARG A 32 -18.78 5.54 -14.65
N ARG A 33 -17.69 6.15 -15.12
CA ARG A 33 -16.32 5.77 -14.74
C ARG A 33 -16.07 5.96 -13.25
N THR A 34 -16.59 7.03 -12.65
CA THR A 34 -16.48 7.27 -11.21
C THR A 34 -17.16 6.16 -10.42
N ARG A 35 -18.34 5.70 -10.87
CA ARG A 35 -19.06 4.59 -10.24
C ARG A 35 -18.32 3.26 -10.41
N GLU A 36 -17.77 2.99 -11.60
CA GLU A 36 -16.96 1.79 -11.87
C GLU A 36 -15.69 1.77 -11.01
N LEU A 37 -14.98 2.89 -10.91
CA LEU A 37 -13.79 3.04 -10.05
C LEU A 37 -14.13 2.84 -8.58
N LYS A 38 -15.22 3.44 -8.09
CA LYS A 38 -15.65 3.26 -6.70
C LYS A 38 -15.92 1.80 -6.38
N ARG A 39 -16.66 1.10 -7.27
CA ARG A 39 -16.93 -0.33 -7.11
C ARG A 39 -15.66 -1.16 -7.13
N SER A 40 -14.74 -0.88 -8.07
CA SER A 40 -13.46 -1.60 -8.15
C SER A 40 -12.60 -1.39 -6.91
N ASN A 41 -12.63 -0.20 -6.30
CA ASN A 41 -11.94 0.05 -5.04
C ASN A 41 -12.59 -0.72 -3.87
N GLU A 42 -13.91 -0.74 -3.78
CA GLU A 42 -14.65 -1.51 -2.77
C GLU A 42 -14.33 -3.02 -2.88
N ASP A 43 -14.33 -3.56 -4.10
CA ASP A 43 -13.99 -4.97 -4.37
C ASP A 43 -12.53 -5.28 -3.97
N LEU A 44 -11.59 -4.36 -4.24
CA LEU A 44 -10.17 -4.50 -3.86
C LEU A 44 -9.97 -4.45 -2.34
N GLU A 45 -10.66 -3.54 -1.65
CA GLU A 45 -10.63 -3.43 -0.18
C GLU A 45 -11.16 -4.71 0.46
N GLN A 46 -12.26 -5.27 -0.05
CA GLN A 46 -12.83 -6.52 0.44
C GLN A 46 -11.88 -7.70 0.20
N PHE A 47 -11.28 -7.81 -0.98
CA PHE A 47 -10.31 -8.86 -1.29
C PHE A 47 -9.10 -8.79 -0.34
N ALA A 48 -8.52 -7.60 -0.17
CA ALA A 48 -7.39 -7.39 0.73
C ALA A 48 -7.73 -7.74 2.19
N TYR A 49 -8.95 -7.43 2.63
CA TYR A 49 -9.42 -7.77 3.98
C TYR A 49 -9.52 -9.28 4.21
N VAL A 50 -10.20 -10.00 3.31
CA VAL A 50 -10.37 -11.47 3.41
C VAL A 50 -9.00 -12.15 3.36
N ALA A 51 -8.17 -11.81 2.38
CA ALA A 51 -6.83 -12.39 2.24
C ALA A 51 -5.95 -12.12 3.49
N SER A 52 -6.04 -10.93 4.08
CA SER A 52 -5.28 -10.60 5.30
C SER A 52 -5.70 -11.47 6.49
N HIS A 53 -7.01 -11.66 6.70
CA HIS A 53 -7.52 -12.52 7.76
C HIS A 53 -7.06 -13.97 7.56
N ASP A 54 -7.21 -14.49 6.34
CA ASP A 54 -6.87 -15.86 5.98
C ASP A 54 -5.37 -16.17 6.10
N LEU A 55 -4.51 -15.15 5.96
CA LEU A 55 -3.06 -15.29 6.16
C LEU A 55 -2.65 -15.11 7.63
N GLN A 56 -3.36 -14.28 8.40
CA GLN A 56 -3.04 -14.03 9.82
C GLN A 56 -3.27 -15.27 10.70
N GLU A 57 -4.33 -16.02 10.44
CA GLU A 57 -4.68 -17.19 11.25
C GLU A 57 -3.62 -18.32 11.21
N PRO A 58 -3.17 -18.81 10.03
CA PRO A 58 -2.10 -19.80 9.97
C PRO A 58 -0.76 -19.24 10.49
N LEU A 59 -0.46 -17.97 10.26
CA LEU A 59 0.76 -17.33 10.74
C LEU A 59 0.81 -17.27 12.28
N ARG A 60 -0.32 -16.93 12.91
CA ARG A 60 -0.49 -16.96 14.38
C ARG A 60 -0.27 -18.36 14.93
N MET A 61 -0.80 -19.39 14.26
CA MET A 61 -0.60 -20.78 14.66
C MET A 61 0.87 -21.20 14.59
N VAL A 62 1.57 -20.92 13.48
CA VAL A 62 3.01 -21.21 13.34
C VAL A 62 3.82 -20.50 14.43
N THR A 63 3.57 -19.22 14.65
CA THR A 63 4.23 -18.43 15.70
C THR A 63 4.02 -19.04 17.08
N SER A 64 2.78 -19.46 17.39
CA SER A 64 2.43 -20.03 18.69
C SER A 64 3.14 -21.36 18.94
N TYR A 65 3.23 -22.23 17.93
CA TYR A 65 3.97 -23.49 18.04
C TYR A 65 5.48 -23.27 18.19
N MET A 66 6.05 -22.29 17.47
CA MET A 66 7.47 -21.94 17.63
C MET A 66 7.78 -21.40 19.03
N GLN A 67 6.89 -20.57 19.60
CA GLN A 67 7.02 -20.10 20.97
C GLN A 67 6.92 -21.23 22.00
N LEU A 68 5.96 -22.15 21.83
CA LEU A 68 5.82 -23.35 22.67
C LEU A 68 7.05 -24.25 22.60
N LEU A 69 7.60 -24.45 21.40
CA LEU A 69 8.80 -25.23 21.18
C LEU A 69 9.99 -24.62 21.94
N ARG A 70 10.20 -23.31 21.77
CA ARG A 70 11.24 -22.55 22.50
C ARG A 70 11.08 -22.67 24.01
N GLN A 71 9.87 -22.53 24.52
CA GLN A 71 9.61 -22.58 25.96
C GLN A 71 9.82 -23.98 26.55
N ARG A 72 9.36 -25.03 25.85
CA ARG A 72 9.41 -26.41 26.36
C ARG A 72 10.82 -27.03 26.30
N TYR A 73 11.62 -26.61 25.33
CA TYR A 73 12.97 -27.13 25.10
C TYR A 73 14.07 -26.12 25.43
N LYS A 74 13.74 -25.02 26.09
CA LYS A 74 14.72 -24.02 26.54
C LYS A 74 15.89 -24.69 27.28
N GLY A 75 17.10 -24.43 26.81
CA GLY A 75 18.33 -25.00 27.39
C GLY A 75 18.52 -26.50 27.15
N LYS A 76 17.67 -27.13 26.33
CA LYS A 76 17.81 -28.51 25.81
C LYS A 76 18.13 -28.52 24.31
N LEU A 77 17.96 -27.39 23.64
CA LEU A 77 18.34 -27.16 22.26
C LEU A 77 19.80 -26.73 22.19
N ASP A 78 20.47 -27.05 21.09
CA ASP A 78 21.74 -26.43 20.76
C ASP A 78 21.54 -24.97 20.34
N ASN A 79 22.65 -24.24 20.19
CA ASN A 79 22.61 -22.82 19.86
C ASN A 79 21.98 -22.58 18.48
N ASP A 80 22.26 -23.45 17.51
CA ASP A 80 21.77 -23.34 16.14
C ASP A 80 20.23 -23.48 16.09
N ALA A 81 19.67 -24.44 16.85
CA ALA A 81 18.22 -24.61 16.93
C ALA A 81 17.52 -23.42 17.62
N GLU A 82 18.10 -22.85 18.68
CA GLU A 82 17.56 -21.62 19.30
C GLU A 82 17.62 -20.43 18.34
N GLU A 83 18.69 -20.31 17.54
CA GLU A 83 18.86 -19.27 16.52
C GLU A 83 17.83 -19.41 15.39
N PHE A 84 17.62 -20.63 14.85
CA PHE A 84 16.61 -20.88 13.82
C PHE A 84 15.18 -20.58 14.30
N ILE A 85 14.87 -20.92 15.56
CA ILE A 85 13.59 -20.55 16.16
C ILE A 85 13.45 -19.03 16.25
N GLY A 86 14.52 -18.33 16.64
CA GLY A 86 14.59 -16.87 16.61
C GLY A 86 14.26 -16.30 15.23
N PHE A 87 14.95 -16.76 14.18
CA PHE A 87 14.70 -16.31 12.81
C PHE A 87 13.27 -16.55 12.32
N ALA A 88 12.68 -17.70 12.65
CA ALA A 88 11.31 -18.01 12.27
C ALA A 88 10.29 -17.10 12.99
N LEU A 89 10.53 -16.79 14.26
CA LEU A 89 9.67 -15.87 15.03
C LEU A 89 9.77 -14.45 14.48
N ASP A 90 10.98 -13.96 14.20
CA ASP A 90 11.20 -12.63 13.62
C ASP A 90 10.60 -12.53 12.21
N GLY A 91 10.75 -13.58 11.40
CA GLY A 91 10.12 -13.69 10.09
C GLY A 91 8.59 -13.66 10.18
N SER A 92 8.02 -14.32 11.18
CA SER A 92 6.59 -14.32 11.40
C SER A 92 6.06 -12.95 11.82
N GLU A 93 6.78 -12.23 12.69
CA GLU A 93 6.45 -10.86 13.07
C GLU A 93 6.53 -9.90 11.87
N ARG A 94 7.54 -10.06 10.99
CA ARG A 94 7.64 -9.29 9.74
C ARG A 94 6.44 -9.56 8.81
N MET A 95 6.08 -10.82 8.61
CA MET A 95 4.91 -11.18 7.80
C MET A 95 3.61 -10.58 8.37
N GLN A 96 3.45 -10.58 9.69
CA GLN A 96 2.27 -10.00 10.33
C GLN A 96 2.18 -8.49 10.07
N ARG A 97 3.32 -7.76 10.15
CA ARG A 97 3.38 -6.34 9.81
C ARG A 97 3.03 -6.09 8.35
N LEU A 98 3.62 -6.83 7.41
CA LEU A 98 3.34 -6.69 5.99
C LEU A 98 1.86 -6.90 5.65
N ILE A 99 1.20 -7.87 6.28
CA ILE A 99 -0.24 -8.11 6.08
C ILE A 99 -1.07 -6.91 6.58
N VAL A 100 -0.74 -6.35 7.75
CA VAL A 100 -1.43 -5.17 8.30
C VAL A 100 -1.18 -3.92 7.45
N ASP A 101 0.04 -3.76 6.95
CA ASP A 101 0.43 -2.64 6.09
C ASP A 101 -0.27 -2.70 4.74
N LEU A 102 -0.38 -3.89 4.14
CA LEU A 102 -1.13 -4.10 2.90
C LEU A 102 -2.63 -3.77 3.08
N LEU A 103 -3.22 -4.16 4.20
CA LEU A 103 -4.60 -3.81 4.54
C LEU A 103 -4.77 -2.30 4.76
N THR A 104 -3.77 -1.64 5.35
CA THR A 104 -3.78 -0.20 5.52
C THR A 104 -3.69 0.51 4.17
N TYR A 105 -2.80 0.04 3.29
CA TYR A 105 -2.63 0.58 1.94
C TYR A 105 -3.88 0.42 1.07
N SER A 106 -4.53 -0.76 1.09
CA SER A 106 -5.76 -0.97 0.32
C SER A 106 -6.89 0.00 0.71
N ARG A 107 -6.87 0.49 1.96
CA ARG A 107 -7.82 1.48 2.51
C ARG A 107 -7.44 2.94 2.25
N VAL A 108 -6.28 3.25 1.68
CA VAL A 108 -5.82 4.64 1.43
C VAL A 108 -6.69 5.38 0.39
N GLY A 109 -7.68 4.73 -0.22
CA GLY A 109 -8.68 5.36 -1.08
C GLY A 109 -9.66 6.33 -0.40
N THR A 110 -9.76 6.39 0.94
CA THR A 110 -10.83 7.17 1.62
C THR A 110 -10.41 8.20 2.66
N LYS A 111 -9.12 8.40 2.95
CA LYS A 111 -8.58 9.57 3.67
C LYS A 111 -7.06 9.44 3.73
N ALA A 112 -6.33 10.36 3.10
CA ALA A 112 -4.91 10.50 3.37
C ALA A 112 -4.74 10.73 4.89
N LYS A 113 -4.02 9.84 5.58
CA LYS A 113 -3.56 10.12 6.95
C LYS A 113 -2.77 11.43 6.91
N ALA A 114 -2.91 12.24 7.96
CA ALA A 114 -2.11 13.45 8.08
C ALA A 114 -0.63 13.06 8.04
N LEU A 115 0.15 13.75 7.19
CA LEU A 115 1.61 13.57 7.14
C LEU A 115 2.18 13.98 8.49
N VAL A 116 2.98 13.10 9.09
CA VAL A 116 3.63 13.35 10.38
C VAL A 116 5.15 13.47 10.17
N PRO A 117 5.87 14.23 11.02
CA PRO A 117 7.32 14.23 11.02
C PRO A 117 7.85 12.79 11.20
N THR A 118 8.60 12.31 10.21
CA THR A 118 9.12 10.95 10.14
C THR A 118 10.63 10.97 9.98
N GLU A 119 11.34 10.33 10.91
CA GLU A 119 12.80 10.18 10.89
C GLU A 119 13.21 9.15 9.83
N LEU A 120 13.86 9.60 8.75
CA LEU A 120 14.22 8.71 7.65
C LEU A 120 15.33 7.71 8.01
N ASN A 121 16.15 8.00 9.03
CA ASN A 121 17.15 7.03 9.51
C ASN A 121 16.45 5.77 10.06
N ASP A 122 15.37 5.93 10.83
CA ASP A 122 14.59 4.81 11.35
C ASP A 122 13.93 4.00 10.24
N VAL A 123 13.44 4.69 9.20
CA VAL A 123 12.84 4.06 8.01
C VAL A 123 13.89 3.26 7.25
N LEU A 124 15.06 3.84 6.99
CA LEU A 124 16.17 3.17 6.33
C LEU A 124 16.63 1.94 7.11
N GLU A 125 16.83 2.06 8.43
CA GLU A 125 17.24 0.92 9.26
C GLU A 125 16.26 -0.26 9.18
N ARG A 126 14.96 0.04 9.22
CA ARG A 126 13.91 -0.98 9.10
C ARG A 126 13.94 -1.64 7.71
N SER A 127 14.17 -0.86 6.67
CA SER A 127 14.29 -1.33 5.29
C SER A 127 15.51 -2.25 5.12
N LEU A 128 16.66 -1.86 5.67
CA LEU A 128 17.87 -2.68 5.70
C LEU A 128 17.65 -4.01 6.43
N ARG A 129 16.95 -4.00 7.57
CA ARG A 129 16.58 -5.24 8.28
C ARG A 129 15.71 -6.15 7.43
N ASN A 130 14.77 -5.60 6.66
CA ASN A 130 13.91 -6.37 5.74
C ASN A 130 14.72 -6.99 4.59
N LEU A 131 15.76 -6.30 4.13
CA LEU A 131 16.60 -6.71 3.01
C LEU A 131 17.85 -7.51 3.41
N THR A 132 18.02 -7.85 4.70
CA THR A 132 19.22 -8.52 5.23
C THR A 132 19.68 -9.71 4.40
N VAL A 133 18.77 -10.63 4.06
CA VAL A 133 19.08 -11.84 3.27
C VAL A 133 19.54 -11.46 1.86
N ALA A 134 18.81 -10.58 1.18
CA ALA A 134 19.17 -10.13 -0.16
C ALA A 134 20.52 -9.39 -0.20
N ILE A 135 20.84 -8.59 0.84
CA ILE A 135 22.12 -7.90 0.98
C ILE A 135 23.26 -8.90 1.21
N GLN A 136 23.05 -9.92 2.05
CA GLN A 136 24.02 -10.98 2.29
C GLN A 136 24.28 -11.80 1.02
N ASP A 137 23.23 -12.26 0.35
CA ASP A 137 23.32 -13.07 -0.86
C ASP A 137 24.00 -12.33 -2.02
N SER A 138 23.76 -11.03 -2.13
CA SER A 138 24.36 -10.19 -3.18
C SER A 138 25.73 -9.62 -2.82
N GLY A 139 26.14 -9.67 -1.54
CA GLY A 139 27.35 -9.03 -1.04
C GLY A 139 27.31 -7.50 -1.13
N ALA A 140 26.13 -6.89 -1.17
CA ALA A 140 25.95 -5.45 -1.35
C ALA A 140 26.48 -4.66 -0.13
N LYS A 141 27.12 -3.52 -0.39
CA LYS A 141 27.52 -2.55 0.64
C LYS A 141 26.63 -1.33 0.58
N ILE A 142 25.78 -1.14 1.59
CA ILE A 142 24.91 0.03 1.69
C ILE A 142 25.58 1.08 2.58
N ASN A 143 25.80 2.27 2.04
CA ASN A 143 26.30 3.43 2.78
C ASN A 143 25.24 4.52 2.77
N SER A 144 24.96 5.12 3.92
CA SER A 144 24.08 6.29 4.02
C SER A 144 24.71 7.33 4.94
N ALA A 145 24.51 8.61 4.61
CA ALA A 145 24.73 9.71 5.54
C ALA A 145 23.48 9.89 6.42
N GLN A 146 23.58 10.73 7.45
CA GLN A 146 22.44 11.02 8.31
C GLN A 146 21.29 11.63 7.50
N LEU A 147 20.15 10.95 7.50
CA LEU A 147 18.97 11.34 6.72
C LEU A 147 18.12 12.36 7.49
N PRO A 148 17.42 13.27 6.78
CA PRO A 148 16.58 14.27 7.42
C PRO A 148 15.24 13.69 7.91
N THR A 149 14.59 14.40 8.82
CA THR A 149 13.18 14.19 9.17
C THR A 149 12.29 14.80 8.08
N VAL A 150 11.33 14.06 7.55
CA VAL A 150 10.40 14.55 6.51
C VAL A 150 8.94 14.33 6.90
N PRO A 151 8.00 15.19 6.47
CA PRO A 151 6.57 14.90 6.61
C PRO A 151 6.20 13.72 5.71
N GLY A 152 5.72 12.63 6.31
CA GLY A 152 5.47 11.40 5.59
C GLY A 152 4.68 10.37 6.37
N ASP A 153 4.24 9.33 5.68
CA ASP A 153 3.83 8.08 6.32
C ASP A 153 5.04 7.13 6.31
N GLY A 154 5.53 6.75 7.48
CA GLY A 154 6.75 5.93 7.60
C GLY A 154 6.63 4.54 6.99
N VAL A 155 5.42 3.99 6.84
CA VAL A 155 5.21 2.69 6.18
C VAL A 155 5.34 2.86 4.67
N GLN A 156 4.72 3.90 4.11
CA GLN A 156 4.84 4.19 2.67
C GLN A 156 6.27 4.55 2.28
N LEU A 157 6.96 5.33 3.12
CA LEU A 157 8.37 5.65 2.90
C LEU A 157 9.24 4.38 2.96
N MET A 158 8.97 3.43 3.85
CA MET A 158 9.69 2.17 3.91
C MET A 158 9.52 1.30 2.65
N GLN A 159 8.37 1.39 1.98
CA GLN A 159 8.14 0.67 0.72
C GLN A 159 8.88 1.28 -0.47
N LEU A 160 9.30 2.55 -0.37
CA LEU A 160 10.05 3.24 -1.42
C LEU A 160 11.55 2.97 -1.34
N PHE A 161 12.07 2.74 -0.13
CA PHE A 161 13.47 2.41 0.14
C PHE A 161 13.79 0.97 -0.27
#